data_AF-A0A5N0DMN2-F1
#
_entry.id   AF-A0A5N0DMN2-F1
#
_cell.length_a   1.000
_cell.length_b   1.000
_cell.length_c   1.000
_cell.angle_alpha   90.00
_cell.angle_beta   90.00
_cell.angle_gamma   90.00
#
_symmetry.space_group_name_H-M   'P 1'
#
loop_
_entity.id
_entity.type
_entity.pdbx_description
1 polymer ?
#
loop_
_entity_poly.entity_id
_entity_poly.type
_entity_poly.pdbx_seq_one_letter_code
_entity_poly.pdbx_strand_id
1 'polypeptide(L)'
;NGFDPGVPTAWLVEGLLRYVPADAQDRLLTAIAALSAPGSRVAINTTPRDLTSKMQEQEDARDRMLASLGIDLDVDALWYPADGRTDPVGWFTEQGWTVVCVDPVAVLTGRDRRVPSEVAEEMRSHMLMTATRPGGDNTL
;
A
#
# COMPACT_ATOMS: atom_id res chain seq x y z
N ASN A 1 -26.21 -4.31 -2.26
CA ASN A 1 -25.22 -3.21 -2.45
C ASN A 1 -24.94 -2.85 -3.92
N GLY A 2 -25.59 -3.43 -4.94
CA GLY A 2 -25.59 -2.89 -6.31
C GLY A 2 -24.27 -2.92 -7.09
N PHE A 3 -23.23 -3.57 -6.55
CA PHE A 3 -21.94 -3.73 -7.24
C PHE A 3 -22.08 -4.68 -8.43
N ASP A 4 -21.52 -4.28 -9.59
CA ASP A 4 -21.51 -5.05 -10.82
C ASP A 4 -20.06 -5.40 -11.22
N PRO A 5 -19.64 -6.67 -11.10
CA PRO A 5 -18.28 -7.10 -11.46
C PRO A 5 -18.00 -7.06 -12.98
N GLY A 6 -19.04 -6.85 -13.81
CA GLY A 6 -18.91 -6.68 -15.25
C GLY A 6 -18.44 -5.28 -15.69
N VAL A 7 -18.39 -4.31 -14.76
CA VAL A 7 -18.01 -2.92 -15.05
C VAL A 7 -16.60 -2.62 -14.49
N PRO A 8 -15.74 -1.90 -15.24
CA PRO A 8 -14.43 -1.52 -14.74
C PRO A 8 -14.51 -0.75 -13.41
N THR A 9 -13.77 -1.23 -12.42
CA THR A 9 -13.81 -0.70 -11.04
C THR A 9 -12.46 -0.09 -10.66
N ALA A 10 -12.49 1.02 -9.91
CA ALA A 10 -11.33 1.59 -9.24
C ALA A 10 -11.36 1.22 -7.75
N TRP A 11 -10.39 0.42 -7.32
CA TRP A 11 -10.21 0.00 -5.93
C TRP A 11 -9.13 0.85 -5.25
N LEU A 12 -9.30 1.11 -3.95
CA LEU A 12 -8.31 1.78 -3.11
C LEU A 12 -8.03 0.94 -1.86
N VAL A 13 -6.76 0.62 -1.64
CA VAL A 13 -6.25 -0.08 -0.45
C VAL A 13 -5.19 0.82 0.19
N GLU A 14 -5.63 1.77 1.00
CA GLU A 14 -4.78 2.76 1.65
C GLU A 14 -4.65 2.45 3.15
N GLY A 15 -3.42 2.42 3.65
CA GLY A 15 -3.14 2.23 5.07
C GLY A 15 -3.69 0.93 5.64
N LEU A 16 -4.01 -0.09 4.84
CA LEU A 16 -4.73 -1.27 5.30
C LEU A 16 -3.84 -2.48 5.55
N LEU A 17 -2.91 -2.76 4.63
CA LEU A 17 -2.28 -4.08 4.54
C LEU A 17 -1.51 -4.49 5.80
N ARG A 18 -0.91 -3.53 6.50
CA ARG A 18 -0.19 -3.76 7.76
C ARG A 18 -1.08 -4.23 8.93
N TYR A 19 -2.39 -3.97 8.85
CA TYR A 19 -3.37 -4.26 9.89
C TYR A 19 -4.17 -5.54 9.61
N VAL A 20 -3.81 -6.31 8.59
CA VAL A 20 -4.44 -7.61 8.30
C VAL A 20 -3.39 -8.72 8.29
N PRO A 21 -3.70 -9.96 8.72
CA PRO A 21 -2.79 -11.10 8.57
C PRO A 21 -2.35 -11.32 7.10
N ALA A 22 -1.25 -12.04 6.88
CA ALA A 22 -0.73 -12.34 5.55
C ALA A 22 -1.77 -13.08 4.67
N ASP A 23 -2.45 -14.10 5.20
CA ASP A 23 -3.47 -14.85 4.47
C ASP A 23 -4.70 -13.99 4.12
N ALA A 24 -5.03 -13.01 4.98
CA ALA A 24 -6.10 -12.06 4.72
C ALA A 24 -5.74 -11.07 3.60
N GLN A 25 -4.47 -10.65 3.51
CA GLN A 25 -3.97 -9.87 2.37
C GLN A 25 -4.13 -10.66 1.06
N ASP A 26 -3.70 -11.92 1.02
CA ASP A 26 -3.78 -12.73 -0.21
C ASP A 26 -5.23 -12.96 -0.67
N ARG A 27 -6.14 -13.18 0.29
CA ARG A 27 -7.58 -13.26 0.01
C ARG A 27 -8.13 -11.93 -0.52
N LEU A 28 -7.69 -10.81 0.04
CA LEU A 28 -8.09 -9.47 -0.42
C LEU A 28 -7.63 -9.25 -1.87
N LEU A 29 -6.36 -9.50 -2.19
CA LEU A 29 -5.82 -9.34 -3.54
C LEU A 29 -6.55 -10.24 -4.55
N THR A 30 -6.77 -11.50 -4.18
CA THR A 30 -7.53 -12.47 -4.98
C THR A 30 -8.97 -12.01 -5.24
N ALA A 31 -9.65 -11.52 -4.21
CA ALA A 31 -11.03 -11.02 -4.33
C ALA A 31 -11.11 -9.79 -5.24
N ILE A 32 -10.19 -8.83 -5.09
CA ILE A 32 -10.09 -7.66 -5.97
C ILE A 32 -9.92 -8.10 -7.43
N ALA A 33 -8.99 -9.02 -7.70
CA ALA A 33 -8.76 -9.49 -9.06
C ALA A 33 -9.98 -10.21 -9.66
N ALA A 34 -10.63 -11.08 -8.87
CA ALA A 34 -11.81 -11.84 -9.30
C ALA A 34 -13.01 -10.92 -9.61
N LEU A 35 -13.16 -9.81 -8.88
CA LEU A 35 -14.29 -8.88 -9.02
C LEU A 35 -14.02 -7.72 -10.00
N SER A 36 -12.87 -7.71 -10.68
CA SER A 36 -12.46 -6.57 -11.51
C SER A 36 -12.66 -6.85 -13.01
N ALA A 37 -13.59 -6.20 -13.70
CA ALA A 37 -13.65 -6.29 -15.17
C ALA A 37 -12.35 -5.78 -15.85
N PRO A 38 -12.07 -6.13 -17.12
CA PRO A 38 -10.98 -5.52 -17.89
C PRO A 38 -11.00 -3.98 -17.84
N GLY A 39 -9.84 -3.34 -17.73
CA GLY A 39 -9.73 -1.88 -17.52
C GLY A 39 -9.91 -1.41 -16.07
N SER A 40 -10.23 -2.31 -15.13
CA SER A 40 -10.23 -2.01 -13.70
C SER A 40 -8.84 -1.64 -13.20
N ARG A 41 -8.79 -0.89 -12.09
CA ARG A 41 -7.55 -0.42 -11.48
C ARG A 41 -7.59 -0.61 -9.97
N VAL A 42 -6.44 -0.84 -9.36
CA VAL A 42 -6.28 -0.85 -7.91
C VAL A 42 -5.08 0.00 -7.53
N ALA A 43 -5.29 0.93 -6.59
CA ALA A 43 -4.23 1.71 -5.97
C ALA A 43 -3.95 1.15 -4.57
N ILE A 44 -2.68 0.88 -4.26
CA ILE A 44 -2.25 0.34 -2.96
C ILE A 44 -1.17 1.23 -2.38
N ASN A 45 -1.34 1.56 -1.10
CA ASN A 45 -0.34 2.17 -0.24
C ASN A 45 0.01 1.22 0.90
N THR A 46 1.30 0.96 1.11
CA THR A 46 1.78 0.22 2.29
C THR A 46 3.24 0.55 2.58
N THR A 47 3.68 0.20 3.79
CA THR A 47 5.09 0.24 4.21
C THR A 47 5.65 -1.18 4.17
N PRO A 48 6.68 -1.50 3.37
CA PRO A 48 7.49 -2.68 3.56
C PRO A 48 8.16 -2.56 4.94
N ARG A 49 7.99 -3.56 5.80
CA ARG A 49 8.78 -3.63 7.03
C ARG A 49 10.09 -4.34 6.69
N ASP A 50 11.15 -3.56 6.52
CA ASP A 50 12.48 -3.97 6.97
C ASP A 50 12.79 -3.10 8.18
N LEU A 51 12.81 -3.71 9.36
CA LEU A 51 13.16 -3.04 10.62
C LEU A 51 14.64 -2.68 10.56
N THR A 52 14.94 -1.51 9.98
CA THR A 52 16.27 -0.91 10.08
C THR A 52 16.40 -0.17 11.41
N SER A 53 17.62 -0.03 11.93
CA SER A 53 17.91 0.65 13.21
C SER A 53 17.38 2.09 13.29
N LYS A 54 17.20 2.78 12.15
CA LYS A 54 16.61 4.13 12.09
C LYS A 54 15.12 4.14 12.46
N MET A 55 14.39 3.05 12.25
CA MET A 55 12.94 2.99 12.57
C MET A 55 12.72 2.84 14.08
N GLN A 56 13.61 2.17 14.81
CA GLN A 56 13.52 2.05 16.27
C GLN A 56 13.63 3.41 16.96
N GLU A 57 14.55 4.27 16.52
CA GLU A 57 14.69 5.63 17.06
C GLU A 57 13.45 6.49 16.78
N GLN A 58 12.79 6.27 15.65
CA GLN A 58 11.53 6.94 15.29
C GLN A 58 10.35 6.42 16.12
N GLU A 59 10.27 5.11 16.37
CA GLU A 59 9.29 4.49 17.28
C GLU A 59 9.43 5.10 18.69
N ASP A 60 10.64 5.15 19.23
CA ASP A 60 10.92 5.76 20.54
C ASP A 60 10.56 7.27 20.58
N ALA A 61 10.74 7.98 19.46
CA ALA A 61 10.35 9.38 19.35
C ALA A 61 8.83 9.56 19.30
N ARG A 62 8.14 8.71 18.53
CA ARG A 62 6.67 8.66 18.43
C ARG A 62 6.05 8.36 19.79
N ASP A 63 6.56 7.37 20.51
CA ASP A 63 6.00 6.95 21.78
C ASP A 63 6.17 8.03 22.85
N ARG A 64 7.34 8.69 22.88
CA ARG A 64 7.56 9.89 23.72
C ARG A 64 6.60 11.02 23.38
N MET A 65 6.33 11.26 22.10
CA MET A 65 5.40 12.29 21.65
C MET A 65 3.96 11.96 22.08
N LEU A 66 3.50 10.73 21.87
CA LEU A 66 2.16 10.28 22.30
C LEU A 66 2.00 10.39 23.82
N ALA A 67 3.00 9.92 24.58
CA ALA A 67 3.01 10.04 26.04
C ALA A 67 2.94 11.51 26.50
N SER A 68 3.66 12.43 25.82
CA SER A 68 3.61 13.87 26.13
C SER A 68 2.22 14.50 25.88
N LEU A 69 1.42 13.89 25.01
CA LEU A 69 0.04 14.28 24.73
C LEU A 69 -0.98 13.54 25.62
N GLY A 70 -0.52 12.68 26.54
CA GLY A 70 -1.38 11.86 27.39
C GLY A 70 -2.10 10.73 26.64
N ILE A 71 -1.57 10.32 25.49
CA ILE A 71 -2.11 9.21 24.68
C ILE A 71 -1.35 7.94 25.04
N ASP A 72 -2.08 6.95 25.57
CA ASP A 72 -1.57 5.60 25.85
C ASP A 72 -2.03 4.65 24.74
N LEU A 73 -1.14 4.40 23.77
CA LEU A 73 -1.39 3.54 22.62
C LEU A 73 -0.12 2.79 22.24
N ASP A 74 -0.17 1.46 22.31
CA ASP A 74 0.83 0.59 21.70
C ASP A 74 0.52 0.47 20.20
N VAL A 75 1.22 1.29 19.41
CA VAL A 75 1.03 1.34 17.95
C VAL A 75 1.57 0.06 17.28
N ASP A 76 2.58 -0.58 17.88
CA ASP A 76 3.25 -1.72 17.28
C ASP A 76 2.44 -3.01 17.46
N ALA A 77 1.66 -3.10 18.54
CA ALA A 77 0.65 -4.14 18.74
C ALA A 77 -0.47 -4.14 17.67
N LEU A 78 -0.63 -3.07 16.90
CA LEU A 78 -1.59 -3.02 15.80
C LEU A 78 -1.07 -3.72 14.53
N TRP A 79 0.23 -4.00 14.42
CA TRP A 79 0.82 -4.44 13.16
C TRP A 79 1.08 -5.94 13.13
N TYR A 80 0.49 -6.60 12.13
CA TYR A 80 0.84 -7.99 11.87
C TYR A 80 2.26 -8.10 11.30
N PRO A 81 2.99 -9.21 11.59
CA PRO A 81 4.32 -9.46 11.03
C PRO A 81 4.34 -9.36 9.50
N ALA A 82 5.51 -9.03 8.95
CA ALA A 82 5.72 -9.01 7.51
C ALA A 82 6.00 -10.41 6.93
N ASP A 83 6.37 -11.37 7.78
CA ASP A 83 6.74 -12.72 7.39
C ASP A 83 5.64 -13.41 6.58
N GLY A 84 6.03 -13.99 5.44
CA GLY A 84 5.13 -14.72 4.56
C GLY A 84 4.12 -13.86 3.80
N ARG A 85 4.22 -12.52 3.87
CA ARG A 85 3.38 -11.64 3.05
C ARG A 85 3.83 -11.65 1.60
N THR A 86 2.87 -11.82 0.72
CA THR A 86 3.06 -11.63 -0.71
C THR A 86 3.36 -10.16 -1.03
N ASP A 87 4.33 -9.92 -1.92
CA ASP A 87 4.55 -8.60 -2.51
C ASP A 87 3.40 -8.28 -3.49
N PRO A 88 2.58 -7.23 -3.25
CA PRO A 88 1.48 -6.90 -4.15
C PRO A 88 1.95 -6.53 -5.56
N VAL A 89 3.15 -5.97 -5.73
CA VAL A 89 3.68 -5.62 -7.07
C VAL A 89 3.94 -6.89 -7.87
N GLY A 90 4.71 -7.82 -7.31
CA GLY A 90 4.95 -9.14 -7.90
C GLY A 90 3.64 -9.88 -8.17
N TRP A 91 2.74 -9.94 -7.19
CA TRP A 91 1.48 -10.67 -7.31
C TRP A 91 0.60 -10.18 -8.46
N PHE A 92 0.36 -8.86 -8.55
CA PHE A 92 -0.44 -8.31 -9.66
C PHE A 92 0.24 -8.52 -11.01
N THR A 93 1.57 -8.40 -11.05
CA THR A 93 2.35 -8.65 -12.28
C THR A 93 2.21 -10.09 -12.75
N GLU A 94 2.32 -11.07 -11.84
CA GLU A 94 2.13 -12.49 -12.12
C GLU A 94 0.71 -12.83 -12.59
N GLN A 95 -0.29 -12.08 -12.11
CA GLN A 95 -1.68 -12.17 -12.56
C GLN A 95 -1.94 -11.44 -13.90
N GLY A 96 -0.90 -10.93 -14.57
CA GLY A 96 -0.99 -10.27 -15.88
C GLY A 96 -1.46 -8.81 -15.84
N TRP A 97 -1.44 -8.17 -14.67
CA TRP A 97 -1.78 -6.75 -14.56
C TRP A 97 -0.58 -5.87 -14.90
N THR A 98 -0.84 -4.70 -15.46
CA THR A 98 0.21 -3.67 -15.64
C THR A 98 0.36 -2.90 -14.33
N VAL A 99 1.53 -3.00 -13.69
CA VAL A 99 1.82 -2.34 -12.42
C VAL A 99 2.76 -1.16 -12.62
N VAL A 100 2.45 -0.04 -11.96
CA VAL A 100 3.30 1.15 -11.89
C VAL A 100 3.50 1.53 -10.44
N CYS A 101 4.74 1.71 -10.02
CA CYS A 101 5.11 2.27 -8.72
C CYS A 101 5.60 3.72 -8.89
N VAL A 102 5.25 4.59 -7.95
CA VAL A 102 5.65 6.00 -7.98
C VAL A 102 6.42 6.37 -6.72
N ASP A 103 7.47 7.19 -6.86
CA ASP A 103 8.20 7.76 -5.73
C ASP A 103 7.30 8.80 -5.02
N PRO A 104 6.93 8.60 -3.74
CA PRO A 104 6.12 9.55 -2.98
C PRO A 104 6.72 10.97 -2.93
N VAL A 105 8.05 11.08 -2.88
CA VAL A 105 8.76 12.36 -2.87
C VAL A 105 8.64 13.07 -4.21
N ALA A 106 8.73 12.32 -5.31
CA ALA A 106 8.51 12.87 -6.66
C ALA A 106 7.06 13.35 -6.84
N VAL A 107 6.08 12.60 -6.33
CA VAL A 107 4.66 12.97 -6.34
C VAL A 107 4.41 14.31 -5.62
N LEU A 108 5.06 14.52 -4.47
CA LEU A 108 4.95 15.77 -3.71
C LEU A 108 5.71 16.93 -4.37
N THR A 109 6.94 16.68 -4.82
CA THR A 109 7.78 17.70 -5.46
C THR A 109 7.14 18.21 -6.75
N GLY A 110 6.54 17.33 -7.55
CA GLY A 110 5.77 17.71 -8.75
C GLY A 110 4.49 18.50 -8.46
N ARG A 111 4.12 18.69 -7.18
CA ARG A 111 3.00 19.52 -6.71
C ARG A 111 3.48 20.70 -5.87
N ASP A 112 4.72 21.13 -6.08
CA ASP A 112 5.36 22.25 -5.38
C ASP A 112 5.40 22.07 -3.84
N ARG A 113 5.34 20.82 -3.36
CA ARG A 113 5.52 20.51 -1.93
C ARG A 113 6.94 20.06 -1.67
N ARG A 114 7.71 20.93 -1.01
CA ARG A 114 9.08 20.64 -0.60
C ARG A 114 9.10 19.56 0.48
N VAL A 115 9.88 18.51 0.25
CA VAL A 115 10.15 17.46 1.23
C VAL A 115 11.56 17.66 1.79
N PRO A 116 11.73 17.88 3.10
CA PRO A 116 13.06 17.90 3.73
C PRO A 116 13.81 16.58 3.50
N SER A 117 15.13 16.64 3.33
CA SER A 117 15.98 15.46 3.08
C SER A 117 15.83 14.39 4.14
N GLU A 118 15.64 14.82 5.39
CA GLU A 118 15.53 13.98 6.58
C GLU A 118 14.26 13.12 6.55
N VAL A 119 13.19 13.63 5.93
CA VAL A 119 11.88 12.95 5.82
C VAL A 119 11.78 12.17 4.50
N ALA A 120 12.57 12.54 3.50
CA ALA A 120 12.50 11.96 2.16
C ALA A 120 12.93 10.48 2.12
N GLU A 121 13.87 10.06 2.98
CA GLU A 121 14.28 8.64 3.08
C GLU A 121 13.13 7.78 3.65
N GLU A 122 12.51 8.23 4.73
CA GLU A 122 11.35 7.58 5.35
C GLU A 122 10.15 7.53 4.39
N MET A 123 9.84 8.63 3.71
CA MET A 123 8.75 8.65 2.74
C MET A 123 8.97 7.65 1.60
N ARG A 124 10.21 7.48 1.13
CA ARG A 124 10.52 6.50 0.07
C ARG A 124 10.43 5.06 0.52
N SER A 125 10.38 4.79 1.83
CA SER A 125 10.02 3.45 2.31
C SER A 125 8.57 3.12 1.97
N HIS A 126 7.67 4.10 1.81
CA HIS A 126 6.28 3.83 1.47
C HIS A 126 6.15 3.43 0.00
N MET A 127 5.50 2.31 -0.24
CA MET A 127 5.07 1.91 -1.57
C MET A 127 3.81 2.68 -1.94
N LEU A 128 3.83 3.30 -3.12
CA LEU A 128 2.65 3.78 -3.83
C LEU A 128 2.60 3.07 -5.19
N MET A 129 1.63 2.16 -5.35
CA MET A 129 1.47 1.42 -6.60
C MET A 129 0.06 1.57 -7.18
N THR A 130 -0.03 1.48 -8.50
CA THR A 130 -1.28 1.29 -9.23
C THR A 130 -1.13 0.09 -10.16
N ALA A 131 -2.01 -0.90 -10.02
CA ALA A 131 -2.15 -1.98 -10.99
C ALA A 131 -3.39 -1.75 -11.86
N THR A 132 -3.27 -1.97 -13.17
CA THR A 132 -4.37 -1.87 -14.14
C THR A 132 -4.57 -3.23 -14.80
N ARG A 133 -5.81 -3.75 -14.77
CA ARG A 133 -6.19 -4.96 -15.49
C ARG A 133 -6.21 -4.61 -16.97
N PRO A 134 -5.48 -5.33 -17.85
CA PRO A 134 -5.51 -5.07 -19.27
C PRO A 134 -6.96 -5.08 -19.78
N GLY A 135 -7.26 -4.17 -20.72
CA GLY A 135 -8.49 -4.30 -21.50
C GLY A 135 -8.42 -5.62 -22.26
N GLY A 136 -9.48 -6.42 -22.24
CA GLY A 136 -9.55 -7.57 -23.14
C GLY A 136 -9.45 -7.04 -24.57
N ASP A 137 -8.70 -7.74 -25.42
CA ASP A 137 -8.58 -7.38 -26.84
C ASP A 137 -9.98 -7.11 -27.39
N ASN A 138 -10.26 -5.84 -27.70
CA ASN A 138 -11.54 -5.42 -28.27
C ASN A 138 -11.52 -5.65 -29.78
N THR A 139 -11.11 -6.86 -30.19
CA THR A 139 -11.28 -7.38 -31.54
C THR A 139 -12.50 -8.27 -31.56
N LEU A 140 -13.66 -7.64 -31.76
CA LEU A 140 -14.80 -8.22 -32.46
C LEU A 140 -14.84 -7.61 -33.86
#